data_AF-A0A0G0S0N4-F1
#
_entry.id   AF-A0A0G0S0N4-F1
#
_cell.length_a   1.000
_cell.length_b   1.000
_cell.length_c   1.000
_cell.angle_alpha   90.00
_cell.angle_beta   90.00
_cell.angle_gamma   90.00
#
_symmetry.space_group_name_H-M   'P 1'
#
loop_
_entity.id
_entity.type
_entity.pdbx_description
1 polymer ?
#
loop_
_entity_poly.entity_id
_entity_poly.type
_entity_poly.pdbx_seq_one_letter_code
_entity_poly.pdbx_strand_id
1 'polypeptide(L)'
;MASSEITNALKELSAKIFIGPHLAENLADNADIVIYSPAIQPDNPELRKAHEFQVIGFKFQILSYPEALGGLTKKYFTIAVSGAHGKSTTTAMLSLIME
;
A
#
# COMPACT_ATOMS: atom_id res chain seq x y z
N MET A 1 12.11 -3.29 -14.00
CA MET A 1 10.96 -3.80 -13.22
C MET A 1 9.97 -4.38 -14.20
N ALA A 2 9.47 -5.58 -13.94
CA ALA A 2 8.57 -6.31 -14.84
C ALA A 2 7.25 -6.60 -14.13
N SER A 3 6.19 -6.84 -14.89
CA SER A 3 4.92 -7.34 -14.36
C SER A 3 5.11 -8.65 -13.59
N SER A 4 4.36 -8.82 -12.52
CA SER A 4 4.24 -10.06 -11.75
C SER A 4 2.82 -10.62 -11.82
N GLU A 5 2.66 -11.88 -11.42
CA GLU A 5 1.34 -12.52 -11.25
C GLU A 5 0.40 -11.67 -10.39
N ILE A 6 0.91 -11.09 -9.28
CA ILE A 6 0.14 -10.20 -8.40
C ILE A 6 -0.34 -8.96 -9.15
N THR A 7 0.54 -8.30 -9.91
CA THR A 7 0.14 -7.10 -10.68
C THR A 7 -0.84 -7.43 -11.80
N ASN A 8 -0.78 -8.63 -12.38
CA ASN A 8 -1.70 -9.06 -13.42
C ASN A 8 -3.09 -9.34 -12.83
N ALA A 9 -3.17 -10.08 -11.71
CA ALA A 9 -4.42 -10.34 -11.01
C ALA A 9 -5.12 -9.03 -10.57
N LEU A 10 -4.36 -8.06 -10.07
CA LEU A 10 -4.93 -6.75 -9.72
C LEU A 10 -5.45 -5.98 -10.95
N LYS A 11 -4.78 -6.07 -12.11
CA LYS A 11 -5.29 -5.47 -13.37
C LYS A 11 -6.60 -6.12 -13.81
N GLU A 12 -6.74 -7.43 -13.65
CA GLU A 12 -8.00 -8.15 -13.94
C GLU A 12 -9.14 -7.67 -13.02
N LEU A 13 -8.83 -7.30 -11.78
CA LEU A 13 -9.74 -6.63 -10.86
C LEU A 13 -9.92 -5.12 -11.16
N SER A 14 -9.53 -4.67 -12.35
CA SER A 14 -9.62 -3.28 -12.83
C SER A 14 -8.75 -2.27 -12.08
N ALA A 15 -7.73 -2.71 -11.33
CA ALA A 15 -6.76 -1.80 -10.75
C ALA A 15 -5.88 -1.17 -11.83
N LYS A 16 -5.75 0.17 -11.81
CA LYS A 16 -4.81 0.89 -12.68
C LYS A 16 -3.39 0.68 -12.17
N ILE A 17 -2.57 -0.01 -12.96
CA ILE A 17 -1.18 -0.34 -12.58
C ILE A 17 -0.21 0.17 -13.64
N PHE A 18 0.80 0.90 -13.18
CA PHE A 18 1.93 1.37 -13.99
C PHE A 18 3.15 0.48 -13.72
N ILE A 19 3.83 0.04 -14.80
CA ILE A 19 5.05 -0.78 -14.72
C ILE A 19 6.16 -0.01 -15.44
N GLY A 20 7.32 0.13 -14.78
CA GLY A 20 8.44 0.90 -15.30
C GLY A 20 9.08 1.76 -14.22
N PRO A 21 9.81 2.82 -14.58
CA PRO A 21 10.23 3.82 -13.60
C PRO A 21 9.03 4.52 -12.98
N HIS A 22 9.16 4.94 -11.72
CA HIS A 22 8.17 5.80 -11.09
C HIS A 22 8.17 7.17 -11.78
N LEU A 23 6.98 7.68 -12.11
CA LEU A 23 6.80 8.96 -12.78
C LEU A 23 5.73 9.75 -12.05
N ALA A 24 5.92 11.07 -11.90
CA ALA A 24 4.96 11.93 -11.20
C ALA A 24 3.55 11.86 -11.79
N GLU A 25 3.42 11.61 -13.10
CA GLU A 25 2.14 11.42 -13.80
C GLU A 25 1.36 10.16 -13.40
N ASN A 26 2.02 9.18 -12.77
CA ASN A 26 1.34 7.98 -12.28
C ASN A 26 0.43 8.28 -11.08
N LEU A 27 0.74 9.34 -10.31
CA LEU A 27 -0.11 9.79 -9.22
C LEU A 27 -1.36 10.45 -9.79
N ALA A 28 -2.51 9.82 -9.56
CA ALA A 28 -3.81 10.34 -9.93
C ALA A 28 -4.12 11.66 -9.19
N ASP A 29 -4.59 12.66 -9.94
CA ASP A 29 -4.86 14.00 -9.40
C ASP A 29 -6.05 14.02 -8.42
N ASN A 30 -6.84 12.96 -8.38
CA ASN A 30 -8.02 12.78 -7.52
C ASN A 30 -7.86 11.67 -6.47
N ALA A 31 -6.64 11.24 -6.14
CA ALA A 31 -6.45 10.24 -5.10
C ALA A 31 -6.84 10.81 -3.71
N ASP A 32 -7.51 10.03 -2.87
CA ASP A 32 -7.80 10.43 -1.49
C ASP A 32 -6.64 10.10 -0.54
N ILE A 33 -5.97 8.97 -0.80
CA ILE A 33 -4.91 8.42 0.04
C ILE A 33 -3.76 7.93 -0.84
N VAL A 34 -2.53 8.28 -0.45
CA VAL A 34 -1.29 7.78 -1.04
C VAL A 34 -0.61 6.88 -0.01
N ILE A 35 -0.41 5.61 -0.37
CA ILE A 35 0.23 4.61 0.50
C ILE A 35 1.58 4.23 -0.09
N TYR A 36 2.65 4.31 0.71
CA TYR A 36 4.00 3.94 0.27
C TYR A 36 4.62 2.85 1.14
N SER A 37 5.48 2.03 0.54
CA SER A 37 6.23 1.00 1.27
C SER A 37 7.55 1.57 1.81
N PRO A 38 8.15 0.93 2.83
CA PRO A 38 9.48 1.34 3.32
C PRO A 38 10.60 1.30 2.27
N ALA A 39 10.40 0.62 1.14
CA ALA A 39 11.38 0.53 0.06
C ALA A 39 11.36 1.75 -0.89
N ILE A 40 10.36 2.62 -0.77
CA ILE A 40 10.27 3.84 -1.57
C ILE A 40 11.22 4.89 -1.00
N GLN A 41 12.11 5.41 -1.84
CA GLN A 41 13.03 6.48 -1.46
C GLN A 41 12.32 7.85 -1.42
N PRO A 42 12.80 8.80 -0.59
CA PRO A 42 12.21 10.13 -0.49
C PRO A 42 12.24 10.95 -1.80
N ASP A 43 13.14 10.60 -2.72
CA ASP A 43 13.26 11.26 -4.02
C ASP A 43 12.31 10.70 -5.09
N ASN A 44 11.46 9.73 -4.72
CA ASN A 44 10.45 9.17 -5.60
C ASN A 44 9.53 10.29 -6.13
N PRO A 45 9.37 10.41 -7.47
CA PRO A 45 8.64 11.53 -8.07
C PRO A 45 7.12 11.50 -7.77
N GLU A 46 6.53 10.33 -7.55
CA GLU A 46 5.12 10.18 -7.16
C GLU A 46 4.90 10.68 -5.72
N LEU A 47 5.81 10.30 -4.80
CA LEU A 47 5.73 10.74 -3.41
C LEU A 47 6.02 12.24 -3.26
N ARG A 48 6.96 12.78 -4.04
CA ARG A 48 7.24 14.23 -4.07
C ARG A 48 6.02 15.02 -4.56
N LYS A 49 5.40 14.61 -5.67
CA LYS A 49 4.17 15.23 -6.19
C LYS A 49 3.04 15.18 -5.15
N ALA A 50 2.90 14.07 -4.43
CA ALA A 50 1.90 13.95 -3.36
C ALA A 50 2.13 14.98 -2.24
N HIS A 51 3.38 15.17 -1.79
CA HIS A 51 3.72 16.19 -0.80
C HIS A 51 3.51 17.62 -1.31
N GLU A 52 3.85 17.89 -2.57
CA GLU A 52 3.59 19.20 -3.21
C GLU A 52 2.09 19.52 -3.22
N PHE A 53 1.25 18.54 -3.57
CA PHE A 53 -0.20 18.67 -3.54
C PHE A 53 -0.76 18.92 -2.13
N GLN A 54 -0.20 18.28 -1.12
CA GLN A 54 -0.57 18.51 0.27
C GLN A 54 -0.27 19.96 0.72
N VAL A 55 0.85 20.55 0.25
CA VAL A 55 1.23 21.94 0.57
C VAL A 55 0.26 22.95 -0.05
N ILE A 56 -0.21 22.70 -1.28
CA ILE A 56 -1.11 23.62 -2.01
C ILE A 56 -2.60 23.44 -1.62
N GLY A 57 -2.89 22.67 -0.57
CA GLY A 57 -4.23 22.59 0.03
C GLY A 57 -5.14 21.47 -0.51
N PHE A 58 -4.61 20.55 -1.33
CA PHE A 58 -5.37 19.34 -1.68
C PHE A 58 -5.41 18.38 -0.49
N LYS A 59 -6.55 17.72 -0.32
CA LYS A 59 -6.79 16.77 0.78
C LYS A 59 -6.28 15.37 0.42
N PHE A 60 -4.97 15.21 0.28
CA PHE A 60 -4.34 13.89 0.23
C PHE A 60 -3.93 13.46 1.64
N GLN A 61 -4.23 12.22 2.02
CA GLN A 61 -3.56 11.57 3.16
C GLN A 61 -2.39 10.75 2.65
N ILE A 62 -1.17 11.06 3.11
CA ILE A 62 0.02 10.26 2.80
C ILE A 62 0.28 9.37 4.01
N LEU A 63 0.23 8.06 3.82
CA LEU A 63 0.39 7.06 4.87
C LEU A 63 1.49 6.07 4.47
N SER A 64 2.33 5.69 5.43
CA SER A 64 3.16 4.51 5.27
C SER A 64 2.30 3.24 5.25
N TYR A 65 2.79 2.17 4.63
CA TYR A 65 2.11 0.88 4.58
C TYR A 65 1.64 0.39 5.99
N PRO A 66 2.48 0.45 7.05
CA PRO A 66 2.03 0.07 8.40
C PRO A 66 0.90 0.95 8.96
N GLU A 67 0.91 2.25 8.67
CA GLU A 67 -0.15 3.18 9.12
C GLU A 67 -1.47 2.88 8.42
N ALA A 68 -1.42 2.69 7.10
CA ALA A 68 -2.60 2.33 6.32
C ALA A 68 -3.19 0.98 6.78
N LEU A 69 -2.34 -0.02 6.99
CA LEU A 69 -2.76 -1.32 7.50
C LEU A 69 -3.35 -1.20 8.92
N GLY A 70 -2.73 -0.42 9.81
CA GLY A 70 -3.25 -0.15 11.15
C GLY A 70 -4.59 0.60 11.15
N GLY A 71 -4.83 1.47 10.18
CA GLY A 71 -6.13 2.11 9.97
C GLY A 71 -7.21 1.12 9.53
N LEU A 72 -6.86 0.19 8.65
CA LEU A 72 -7.77 -0.84 8.16
C LEU A 72 -8.16 -1.83 9.26
N THR A 73 -7.20 -2.33 10.04
CA THR A 73 -7.43 -3.34 11.08
C THR A 73 -8.36 -2.86 12.19
N LYS A 74 -8.38 -1.56 12.50
CA LYS A 74 -9.32 -0.98 13.49
C LYS A 74 -10.79 -1.18 13.15
N LYS A 75 -11.13 -1.46 11.88
CA LYS A 75 -12.51 -1.69 11.42
C LYS A 75 -12.99 -3.12 11.69
N TYR A 76 -12.10 -4.03 12.06
CA TYR A 76 -12.38 -5.46 12.19
C TYR A 76 -11.89 -6.01 13.52
N PHE A 77 -12.47 -7.12 13.96
CA PHE A 77 -11.83 -7.94 14.99
C PHE A 77 -10.52 -8.49 14.43
N THR A 78 -9.40 -8.03 14.98
CA THR A 78 -8.07 -8.31 14.42
C THR A 78 -7.23 -9.08 15.44
N ILE A 79 -6.70 -10.24 15.02
CA ILE A 79 -5.70 -10.99 15.76
C ILE A 79 -4.32 -10.66 15.17
N ALA A 80 -3.45 -10.04 15.96
CA ALA A 80 -2.10 -9.69 15.54
C ALA A 80 -1.09 -10.78 15.93
N VAL A 81 -0.41 -11.36 14.94
CA VAL A 81 0.66 -12.35 15.14
C VAL A 81 2.03 -11.67 14.96
N SER A 82 2.83 -11.64 16.02
CA SER A 82 4.16 -11.02 16.04
C SER A 82 5.25 -12.02 16.46
N GLY A 83 6.51 -11.75 16.13
CA GLY A 83 7.67 -12.56 16.49
C GLY A 83 8.80 -12.52 15.45
N ALA A 84 10.01 -12.94 15.82
CA ALA A 84 11.12 -13.03 14.86
C ALA A 84 10.86 -14.10 13.79
N HIS A 85 10.34 -15.27 14.21
CA HIS A 85 10.05 -16.42 13.36
C HIS A 85 8.61 -16.91 13.55
N GLY A 86 8.11 -17.78 12.67
CA GLY A 86 6.81 -18.44 12.81
C GLY A 86 5.56 -17.60 12.47
N LYS A 87 5.68 -16.28 12.28
CA LYS A 87 4.55 -15.36 12.03
C LYS A 87 3.59 -15.83 10.93
N SER A 88 4.11 -16.09 9.74
CA SER A 88 3.27 -16.45 8.58
C SER A 88 2.61 -17.82 8.76
N THR A 89 3.35 -18.80 9.28
CA THR A 89 2.82 -20.14 9.56
C THR A 89 1.73 -20.10 10.62
N THR A 90 1.95 -19.40 11.72
CA THR A 90 0.94 -19.25 12.78
C THR A 90 -0.28 -18.49 12.29
N THR A 91 -0.10 -17.44 11.46
CA THR A 91 -1.22 -16.72 10.83
C THR A 91 -2.06 -17.65 9.95
N ALA A 92 -1.41 -18.49 9.13
CA ALA A 92 -2.10 -19.47 8.30
C ALA A 92 -2.86 -20.53 9.11
N MET A 93 -2.23 -21.07 10.17
CA MET A 93 -2.89 -22.03 11.07
C MET A 93 -4.11 -21.42 11.77
N LEU A 94 -3.98 -20.19 12.28
CA LEU A 94 -5.11 -19.48 12.89
C LEU A 94 -6.24 -19.24 11.89
N SER A 95 -5.91 -18.83 10.66
CA SER A 95 -6.91 -18.62 9.60
C SER A 95 -7.70 -19.89 9.31
N LEU A 96 -7.05 -21.05 9.27
CA LEU A 96 -7.71 -22.35 9.03
C LEU A 96 -8.61 -22.78 10.19
N ILE A 97 -8.24 -22.47 11.44
CA ILE A 97 -9.03 -22.82 12.63
C ILE A 97 -10.29 -21.94 12.74
N MET A 98 -10.24 -20.72 12.21
CA MET A 98 -11.32 -19.73 12.28
C MET A 98 -12.27 -19.75 11.09
N GLU A 99 -11.99 -20.56 10.07
CA GLU A 99 -12.86 -20.80 8.92
C GLU A 99 -14.13 -21.57 9.32
#